data_AF-A0A1I3W4R7-F1
#
_entry.id   AF-A0A1I3W4R7-F1
#
_cell.length_a   1.000
_cell.length_b   1.000
_cell.length_c   1.000
_cell.angle_alpha   90.00
_cell.angle_beta   90.00
_cell.angle_gamma   90.00
#
_symmetry.space_group_name_H-M   'P 1'
#
loop_
_entity.id
_entity.type
_entity.pdbx_description
1 polymer ?
#
loop_
_entity_poly.entity_id
_entity_poly.type
_entity_poly.pdbx_seq_one_letter_code
_entity_poly.pdbx_strand_id
1 'polypeptide(L)'
;MKPEEYWKNFNLGTELDIAGRFLYNGLQIFHQMETFSREEDAFEFLYAVCVGIERLIKIALILTEHDKRDDQEEFEKELITHSHQDLLARLKRHHALALGPAHNEFVSILSRFYKSHRYGRYSLASVYSPAQERDDLNSFFEKYLDIKIDIESMFSRTRNERRHKRFIGKVLSKIVVPIFEIIRGEAHRLNLYTYEIEYESKASKIFQFQSFDFENEDILQTEILAYFISVKASGANARFLREQIKALSFDSALEADYISALRSDRKKLTVMDEFEALYKDDVSDFATRREMLNVAISEYLNYEPEEGDEDKEDLLDDTGSSCDSGEEE
;
A
#
# COMPACT_ATOMS: atom_id res chain seq x y z
N MET A 1 24.02 14.68 18.89
CA MET A 1 23.94 13.27 18.46
C MET A 1 25.24 12.91 17.76
N LYS A 2 25.87 11.79 18.12
CA LYS A 2 27.08 11.30 17.44
C LYS A 2 26.74 10.84 16.01
N PRO A 3 27.69 10.85 15.05
CA PRO A 3 27.43 10.40 13.69
C PRO A 3 26.83 8.99 13.60
N GLU A 4 27.34 8.05 14.41
CA GLU A 4 26.83 6.68 14.49
C GLU A 4 25.38 6.61 14.98
N GLU A 5 25.06 7.37 16.04
CA GLU A 5 23.69 7.46 16.58
C GLU A 5 22.73 8.04 15.53
N TYR A 6 23.16 9.08 14.80
CA TYR A 6 22.38 9.68 13.72
C TYR A 6 22.11 8.69 12.60
N TRP A 7 23.14 8.00 12.13
CA TRP A 7 23.02 7.00 11.07
C TRP A 7 22.07 5.87 11.48
N LYS A 8 22.23 5.31 12.68
CA LYS A 8 21.33 4.25 13.16
C LYS A 8 19.91 4.75 13.37
N ASN A 9 19.70 5.99 13.78
CA ASN A 9 18.37 6.51 14.05
C ASN A 9 17.63 6.90 12.75
N PHE A 10 18.25 7.70 11.90
CA PHE A 10 17.58 8.33 10.76
C PHE A 10 17.83 7.61 9.44
N ASN A 11 19.07 7.21 9.15
CA ASN A 11 19.37 6.54 7.89
C ASN A 11 18.80 5.11 7.89
N LEU A 12 18.99 4.37 8.99
CA LEU A 12 18.34 3.05 9.11
C LEU A 12 16.82 3.15 9.27
N GLY A 13 16.30 4.24 9.85
CA GLY A 13 14.85 4.51 9.87
C GLY A 13 14.28 4.73 8.47
N THR A 14 15.01 5.48 7.63
CA THR A 14 14.68 5.63 6.19
C THR A 14 14.72 4.28 5.47
N GLU A 15 15.75 3.48 5.73
CA GLU A 15 15.86 2.13 5.17
C GLU A 15 14.74 1.19 5.62
N LEU A 16 14.28 1.33 6.87
CA LEU A 16 13.15 0.58 7.39
C LEU A 16 11.85 0.95 6.66
N ASP A 17 11.59 2.24 6.48
CA ASP A 17 10.42 2.70 5.72
C ASP A 17 10.49 2.24 4.25
N ILE A 18 11.66 2.30 3.61
CA ILE A 18 11.89 1.75 2.27
C ILE A 18 11.59 0.24 2.24
N ALA A 19 12.07 -0.52 3.23
CA ALA A 19 11.79 -1.96 3.33
C ALA A 19 10.28 -2.23 3.42
N GLY A 20 9.56 -1.47 4.25
CA GLY A 20 8.10 -1.54 4.37
C GLY A 20 7.37 -1.21 3.06
N ARG A 21 7.82 -0.18 2.33
CA ARG A 21 7.29 0.19 1.01
C ARG A 21 7.48 -0.92 -0.03
N PHE A 22 8.63 -1.58 -0.05
CA PHE A 22 8.86 -2.73 -0.93
C PHE A 22 7.94 -3.91 -0.60
N LEU A 23 7.77 -4.23 0.69
CA LEU A 23 6.86 -5.29 1.14
C LEU A 23 5.40 -4.99 0.78
N TYR A 24 4.95 -3.76 1.03
CA TYR A 24 3.63 -3.28 0.64
C TYR A 24 3.41 -3.42 -0.87
N ASN A 25 4.35 -2.92 -1.68
CA ASN A 25 4.22 -2.93 -3.14
C ASN A 25 4.18 -4.38 -3.66
N GLY A 26 5.03 -5.26 -3.13
CA GLY A 26 4.99 -6.69 -3.47
C GLY A 26 3.62 -7.30 -3.18
N LEU A 27 3.10 -7.12 -1.96
CA LEU A 27 1.76 -7.59 -1.62
C LEU A 27 0.67 -7.01 -2.53
N GLN A 28 0.80 -5.73 -2.92
CA GLN A 28 -0.16 -5.06 -3.79
C GLN A 28 -0.12 -5.64 -5.21
N ILE A 29 1.07 -5.87 -5.77
CA ILE A 29 1.28 -6.57 -7.04
C ILE A 29 0.61 -7.94 -6.98
N PHE A 30 0.90 -8.73 -5.94
CA PHE A 30 0.28 -10.03 -5.77
C PHE A 30 -1.25 -9.92 -5.66
N HIS A 31 -1.78 -8.95 -4.90
CA HIS A 31 -3.22 -8.74 -4.79
C HIS A 31 -3.88 -8.42 -6.15
N GLN A 32 -3.20 -7.69 -7.03
CA GLN A 32 -3.70 -7.31 -8.34
C GLN A 32 -3.48 -8.36 -9.43
N MET A 33 -2.66 -9.39 -9.19
CA MET A 33 -2.54 -10.54 -10.09
C MET A 33 -3.91 -11.16 -10.35
N GLU A 34 -4.25 -11.38 -11.62
CA GLU A 34 -5.52 -12.02 -11.99
C GLU A 34 -5.41 -13.55 -12.01
N THR A 35 -4.28 -14.06 -12.51
CA THR A 35 -3.99 -15.48 -12.71
C THR A 35 -2.52 -15.77 -12.36
N PHE A 36 -2.21 -17.05 -12.17
CA PHE A 36 -0.84 -17.53 -11.89
C PHE A 36 0.03 -17.74 -13.15
N SER A 37 -0.43 -17.30 -14.32
CA SER A 37 0.23 -17.56 -15.61
C SER A 37 1.28 -16.52 -15.99
N ARG A 38 1.11 -15.27 -15.53
CA ARG A 38 1.95 -14.13 -15.94
C ARG A 38 3.25 -14.13 -15.19
N GLU A 39 4.33 -14.12 -15.95
CA GLU A 39 5.69 -14.24 -15.42
C GLU A 39 6.19 -12.91 -14.87
N GLU A 40 5.78 -11.80 -15.50
CA GLU A 40 6.15 -10.44 -15.11
C GLU A 40 5.58 -10.13 -13.72
N ASP A 41 4.31 -10.47 -13.50
CA ASP A 41 3.64 -10.22 -12.23
C ASP A 41 4.31 -11.03 -11.08
N ALA A 42 4.66 -12.30 -11.33
CA ALA A 42 5.37 -13.15 -10.36
C ALA A 42 6.78 -12.61 -10.07
N PHE A 43 7.49 -12.17 -11.12
CA PHE A 43 8.81 -11.56 -10.99
C PHE A 43 8.76 -10.28 -10.15
N GLU A 44 7.86 -9.35 -10.46
CA GLU A 44 7.72 -8.08 -9.74
C GLU A 44 7.37 -8.30 -8.27
N PHE A 45 6.45 -9.23 -7.98
CA PHE A 45 6.12 -9.65 -6.62
C PHE A 45 7.36 -10.15 -5.87
N LEU A 46 8.04 -11.16 -6.43
CA LEU A 46 9.22 -11.76 -5.79
C LEU A 46 10.35 -10.76 -5.63
N TYR A 47 10.58 -9.89 -6.60
CA TYR A 47 11.61 -8.85 -6.53
C TYR A 47 11.34 -7.86 -5.40
N ALA A 48 10.14 -7.30 -5.35
CA ALA A 48 9.78 -6.34 -4.30
C ALA A 48 9.89 -6.96 -2.90
N VAL A 49 9.34 -8.17 -2.71
CA VAL A 49 9.43 -8.88 -1.42
C VAL A 49 10.86 -9.23 -1.04
N CYS A 50 11.66 -9.69 -2.02
CA CYS A 50 13.06 -10.04 -1.83
C CYS A 50 13.88 -8.84 -1.33
N VAL A 51 13.75 -7.68 -1.99
CA VAL A 51 14.43 -6.45 -1.58
C VAL A 51 13.97 -5.99 -0.20
N GLY A 52 12.65 -6.03 0.07
CA GLY A 52 12.08 -5.64 1.36
C GLY A 52 12.59 -6.49 2.52
N ILE A 53 12.59 -7.82 2.37
CA ILE A 53 13.08 -8.75 3.41
C ILE A 53 14.59 -8.60 3.61
N GLU A 54 15.38 -8.44 2.53
CA GLU A 54 16.83 -8.26 2.65
C GLU A 54 17.17 -7.05 3.51
N ARG A 55 16.58 -5.89 3.18
CA ARG A 55 16.80 -4.63 3.92
C ARG A 55 16.40 -4.77 5.38
N LEU A 56 15.25 -5.38 5.64
CA LEU A 56 14.76 -5.59 7.00
C LEU A 56 15.73 -6.45 7.83
N ILE A 57 16.23 -7.56 7.27
CA ILE A 57 17.22 -8.40 7.97
C ILE A 57 18.51 -7.63 8.21
N LYS A 58 18.99 -6.86 7.22
CA LYS A 58 20.22 -6.06 7.35
C LYS A 58 20.11 -5.03 8.47
N ILE A 59 18.98 -4.31 8.56
CA ILE A 59 18.75 -3.36 9.67
C ILE A 59 18.80 -4.08 11.02
N ALA A 60 18.11 -5.22 11.14
CA ALA A 60 18.14 -6.03 12.37
C ALA A 60 19.57 -6.46 12.75
N LEU A 61 20.38 -6.90 11.78
CA LEU A 61 21.77 -7.29 11.99
C LEU A 61 22.66 -6.11 12.39
N ILE A 62 22.53 -4.96 11.73
CA ILE A 62 23.28 -3.74 12.06
C ILE A 62 22.99 -3.33 13.51
N LEU A 63 21.73 -3.28 13.92
CA LEU A 63 21.37 -2.93 15.30
C LEU A 63 21.82 -4.00 16.31
N THR A 64 21.90 -5.27 15.90
CA THR A 64 22.34 -6.37 16.77
C THR A 64 23.85 -6.43 16.97
N GLU A 65 24.64 -6.13 15.94
CA GLU A 65 26.07 -6.44 15.89
C GLU A 65 27.00 -5.23 15.82
N HIS A 66 26.57 -4.09 15.28
CA HIS A 66 27.46 -2.97 14.96
C HIS A 66 28.19 -2.42 16.19
N ASP A 67 27.54 -2.34 17.36
CA ASP A 67 28.16 -1.86 18.60
C ASP A 67 29.17 -2.83 19.23
N LYS A 68 29.36 -4.01 18.62
CA LYS A 68 30.21 -5.12 19.12
C LYS A 68 31.36 -5.45 18.18
N ARG A 69 31.54 -4.72 17.07
CA ARG A 69 32.56 -4.97 16.04
C ARG A 69 33.63 -3.87 16.07
N ASP A 70 34.89 -4.29 15.96
CA ASP A 70 36.04 -3.39 15.95
C ASP A 70 36.33 -2.83 14.53
N ASP A 71 36.05 -3.61 13.48
CA ASP A 71 36.16 -3.20 12.06
C ASP A 71 34.78 -3.07 11.42
N GLN A 72 34.37 -1.82 11.16
CA GLN A 72 33.07 -1.50 10.57
C GLN A 72 33.05 -1.66 9.05
N GLU A 73 34.17 -1.41 8.36
CA GLU A 73 34.22 -1.55 6.89
C GLU A 73 34.10 -3.03 6.49
N GLU A 74 34.72 -3.93 7.24
CA GLU A 74 34.58 -5.37 7.03
C GLU A 74 33.13 -5.81 7.28
N PHE A 75 32.51 -5.34 8.37
CA PHE A 75 31.12 -5.65 8.69
C PHE A 75 30.15 -5.21 7.58
N GLU A 76 30.32 -4.01 7.04
CA GLU A 76 29.51 -3.50 5.92
C GLU A 76 29.65 -4.36 4.66
N LYS A 77 30.88 -4.78 4.32
CA LYS A 77 31.14 -5.67 3.17
C LYS A 77 30.49 -7.05 3.34
N GLU A 78 30.53 -7.62 4.55
CA GLU A 78 29.87 -8.89 4.84
C GLU A 78 28.36 -8.80 4.54
N LEU A 79 27.69 -7.72 4.95
CA LEU A 79 26.25 -7.56 4.73
C LEU A 79 25.86 -7.57 3.24
N ILE A 80 26.72 -7.08 2.35
CA ILE A 80 26.42 -6.98 0.91
C ILE A 80 26.48 -8.36 0.20
N THR A 81 27.33 -9.26 0.68
CA THR A 81 27.69 -10.48 -0.07
C THR A 81 26.83 -11.71 0.25
N HIS A 82 26.01 -11.65 1.30
CA HIS A 82 25.22 -12.78 1.78
C HIS A 82 23.85 -12.93 1.10
N SER A 83 23.37 -14.17 0.98
CA SER A 83 21.99 -14.46 0.58
C SER A 83 20.98 -14.21 1.72
N HIS A 84 19.68 -14.13 1.42
CA HIS A 84 18.64 -14.01 2.45
C HIS A 84 18.70 -15.12 3.49
N GLN A 85 18.98 -16.37 3.07
CA GLN A 85 19.17 -17.49 3.98
C GLN A 85 20.36 -17.29 4.92
N ASP A 86 21.49 -16.83 4.39
CA ASP A 86 22.70 -16.61 5.20
C ASP A 86 22.50 -15.48 6.21
N LEU A 87 21.89 -14.36 5.76
CA LEU A 87 21.56 -13.23 6.62
C LEU A 87 20.58 -13.64 7.74
N LEU A 88 19.55 -14.42 7.40
CA LEU A 88 18.58 -14.90 8.37
C LEU A 88 19.19 -15.91 9.35
N ALA A 89 20.07 -16.80 8.87
CA ALA A 89 20.81 -17.71 9.72
C ALA A 89 21.74 -16.96 10.69
N ARG A 90 22.42 -15.90 10.21
CA ARG A 90 23.22 -15.00 11.04
C ARG A 90 22.38 -14.36 12.13
N LEU A 91 21.21 -13.83 11.79
CA LEU A 91 20.29 -13.21 12.77
C LEU A 91 19.78 -14.22 13.82
N LYS A 92 19.46 -15.45 13.41
CA LYS A 92 19.03 -16.55 14.29
C LYS A 92 20.09 -16.97 15.31
N ARG A 93 21.37 -16.63 15.12
CA ARG A 93 22.42 -16.88 16.14
C ARG A 93 22.29 -15.96 17.34
N HIS A 94 21.66 -14.80 17.17
CA HIS A 94 21.50 -13.79 18.21
C HIS A 94 20.09 -13.78 18.81
N HIS A 95 19.09 -14.15 18.01
CA HIS A 95 17.68 -14.02 18.38
C HIS A 95 16.91 -15.32 18.17
N ALA A 96 16.01 -15.64 19.09
CA ALA A 96 15.12 -16.78 18.97
C ALA A 96 14.02 -16.50 17.91
N LEU A 97 14.30 -16.89 16.66
CA LEU A 97 13.39 -16.68 15.53
C LEU A 97 12.89 -18.03 14.99
N ALA A 98 11.63 -18.34 15.30
CA ALA A 98 10.99 -19.60 14.93
C ALA A 98 10.20 -19.47 13.63
N LEU A 99 10.69 -20.11 12.57
CA LEU A 99 10.02 -20.19 11.27
C LEU A 99 9.60 -21.62 10.97
N GLY A 100 8.32 -21.82 10.71
CA GLY A 100 7.77 -23.08 10.20
C GLY A 100 8.19 -23.40 8.75
N PRO A 101 7.85 -24.59 8.24
CA PRO A 101 8.30 -25.10 6.93
C PRO A 101 8.00 -24.15 5.76
N ALA A 102 6.75 -23.67 5.65
CA ALA A 102 6.33 -22.77 4.57
C ALA A 102 7.16 -21.48 4.51
N HIS A 103 7.50 -20.91 5.67
CA HIS A 103 8.27 -19.68 5.74
C HIS A 103 9.72 -19.91 5.32
N ASN A 104 10.35 -21.02 5.76
CA ASN A 104 11.73 -21.33 5.37
C ASN A 104 11.83 -21.64 3.87
N GLU A 105 10.85 -22.34 3.31
CA GLU A 105 10.79 -22.62 1.88
C GLU A 105 10.58 -21.35 1.06
N PHE A 106 9.71 -20.44 1.52
CA PHE A 106 9.53 -19.15 0.88
C PHE A 106 10.83 -18.32 0.89
N VAL A 107 11.56 -18.27 2.01
CA VAL A 107 12.89 -17.61 2.08
C VAL A 107 13.90 -18.28 1.12
N SER A 108 13.80 -19.59 0.92
CA SER A 108 14.62 -20.30 -0.08
C SER A 108 14.29 -19.86 -1.50
N ILE A 109 13.01 -19.71 -1.84
CA ILE A 109 12.57 -19.18 -3.15
C ILE A 109 13.13 -17.78 -3.38
N LEU A 110 13.03 -16.87 -2.39
CA LEU A 110 13.60 -15.52 -2.50
C LEU A 110 15.12 -15.55 -2.73
N SER A 111 15.83 -16.45 -2.06
CA SER A 111 17.29 -16.61 -2.21
C SER A 111 17.65 -17.11 -3.61
N ARG A 112 16.93 -18.11 -4.14
CA ARG A 112 17.12 -18.60 -5.52
C ARG A 112 16.79 -17.52 -6.54
N PHE A 113 15.69 -16.81 -6.33
CA PHE A 113 15.24 -15.73 -7.20
C PHE A 113 16.32 -14.65 -7.34
N TYR A 114 16.85 -14.16 -6.23
CA TYR A 114 17.83 -13.06 -6.23
C TYR A 114 19.16 -13.46 -6.87
N LYS A 115 19.61 -14.69 -6.61
CA LYS A 115 20.90 -15.22 -7.08
C LYS A 115 20.87 -15.60 -8.55
N SER A 116 19.77 -16.16 -9.04
CA SER A 116 19.74 -16.84 -10.34
C SER A 116 18.64 -16.32 -11.24
N HIS A 117 17.39 -16.28 -10.79
CA HIS A 117 16.26 -16.04 -11.69
C HIS A 117 16.18 -14.60 -12.20
N ARG A 118 16.61 -13.61 -11.40
CA ARG A 118 16.63 -12.19 -11.79
C ARG A 118 17.30 -11.93 -13.14
N TYR A 119 18.38 -12.67 -13.42
CA TYR A 119 19.14 -12.55 -14.67
C TYR A 119 19.04 -13.81 -15.54
N GLY A 120 18.22 -14.79 -15.15
CA GLY A 120 18.14 -16.09 -15.82
C GLY A 120 17.79 -15.95 -17.30
N ARG A 121 16.88 -15.03 -17.63
CA ARG A 121 16.44 -14.74 -19.00
C ARG A 121 17.53 -14.14 -19.91
N TYR A 122 18.64 -13.63 -19.37
CA TYR A 122 19.76 -13.14 -20.20
C TYR A 122 20.66 -14.28 -20.71
N SER A 123 20.47 -15.51 -20.23
CA SER A 123 21.15 -16.70 -20.75
C SER A 123 20.35 -17.33 -21.88
N LEU A 124 21.02 -17.75 -22.96
CA LEU A 124 20.40 -18.50 -24.06
C LEU A 124 19.76 -19.82 -23.57
N ALA A 125 20.28 -20.40 -22.49
CA ALA A 125 19.72 -21.61 -21.90
C ALA A 125 18.29 -21.42 -21.35
N SER A 126 17.86 -20.18 -21.09
CA SER A 126 16.52 -19.87 -20.58
C SER A 126 15.39 -20.25 -21.53
N VAL A 127 15.67 -20.43 -22.83
CA VAL A 127 14.68 -20.88 -23.83
C VAL A 127 14.06 -22.23 -23.45
N TYR A 128 14.78 -23.08 -22.72
CA TYR A 128 14.32 -24.41 -22.31
C TYR A 128 13.59 -24.42 -20.96
N SER A 129 13.63 -23.32 -20.20
CA SER A 129 12.97 -23.20 -18.90
C SER A 129 12.67 -21.72 -18.62
N PRO A 130 11.77 -21.11 -19.39
CA PRO A 130 11.34 -19.74 -19.13
C PRO A 130 10.59 -19.67 -17.80
N ALA A 131 10.74 -18.56 -17.06
CA ALA A 131 9.98 -18.27 -15.84
C ALA A 131 10.08 -19.24 -14.67
N GLN A 132 11.28 -19.72 -14.39
CA GLN A 132 11.56 -20.51 -13.20
C GLN A 132 11.07 -19.85 -11.90
N GLU A 133 11.04 -18.52 -11.83
CA GLU A 133 10.50 -17.80 -10.68
C GLU A 133 8.98 -17.93 -10.50
N ARG A 134 8.21 -17.93 -11.61
CA ARG A 134 6.76 -18.17 -11.58
C ARG A 134 6.51 -19.62 -11.17
N ASP A 135 7.28 -20.55 -11.73
CA ASP A 135 7.10 -21.97 -11.51
C ASP A 135 7.47 -22.37 -10.08
N ASP A 136 8.53 -21.80 -9.51
CA ASP A 136 8.89 -21.91 -8.09
C ASP A 136 7.75 -21.40 -7.19
N LEU A 137 7.16 -20.24 -7.53
CA LEU A 137 6.05 -19.67 -6.78
C LEU A 137 4.78 -20.53 -6.88
N ASN A 138 4.44 -21.01 -8.07
CA ASN A 138 3.27 -21.86 -8.29
C ASN A 138 3.42 -23.18 -7.53
N SER A 139 4.58 -23.83 -7.63
CA SER A 139 4.89 -25.06 -6.89
C SER A 139 4.73 -24.89 -5.38
N PHE A 140 5.12 -23.71 -4.86
CA PHE A 140 4.93 -23.37 -3.46
C PHE A 140 3.45 -23.30 -3.07
N PHE A 141 2.60 -22.66 -3.87
CA PHE A 141 1.16 -22.60 -3.62
C PHE A 141 0.50 -23.97 -3.75
N GLU A 142 0.81 -24.74 -4.78
CA GLU A 142 0.27 -26.10 -4.97
C GLU A 142 0.56 -26.98 -3.76
N LYS A 143 1.81 -26.95 -3.27
CA LYS A 143 2.24 -27.73 -2.10
C LYS A 143 1.52 -27.36 -0.80
N TYR A 144 1.44 -26.06 -0.48
CA TYR A 144 0.95 -25.63 0.84
C TYR A 144 -0.55 -25.38 0.90
N LEU A 145 -1.22 -25.25 -0.24
CA LEU A 145 -2.68 -25.14 -0.32
C LEU A 145 -3.36 -26.42 -0.80
N ASP A 146 -2.59 -27.43 -1.22
CA ASP A 146 -3.09 -28.68 -1.80
C ASP A 146 -4.03 -28.40 -3.00
N ILE A 147 -3.52 -27.63 -3.96
CA ILE A 147 -4.23 -27.22 -5.17
C ILE A 147 -3.41 -27.57 -6.41
N LYS A 148 -4.08 -27.57 -7.57
CA LYS A 148 -3.42 -27.60 -8.87
C LYS A 148 -3.58 -26.26 -9.57
N ILE A 149 -2.48 -25.71 -10.07
CA ILE A 149 -2.44 -24.45 -10.81
C ILE A 149 -2.36 -24.76 -12.31
N ASP A 150 -3.36 -24.31 -13.05
CA ASP A 150 -3.40 -24.32 -14.50
C ASP A 150 -2.94 -22.97 -15.04
N ILE A 151 -1.87 -22.97 -15.81
CA ILE A 151 -1.33 -21.77 -16.49
C ILE A 151 -1.50 -21.82 -18.01
N GLU A 152 -1.84 -22.99 -18.57
CA GLU A 152 -1.81 -23.24 -20.02
C GLU A 152 -3.17 -23.00 -20.65
N SER A 153 -4.25 -23.44 -20.00
CA SER A 153 -5.58 -23.42 -20.61
C SER A 153 -6.11 -22.01 -20.80
N MET A 154 -6.45 -21.64 -22.04
CA MET A 154 -6.84 -20.28 -22.42
C MET A 154 -7.98 -19.68 -21.57
N PHE A 155 -9.00 -20.47 -21.22
CA PHE A 155 -10.20 -19.99 -20.52
C PHE A 155 -10.34 -20.49 -19.07
N SER A 156 -9.42 -21.35 -18.60
CA SER A 156 -9.50 -21.97 -17.27
C SER A 156 -8.23 -21.80 -16.44
N ARG A 157 -7.41 -20.79 -16.76
CA ARG A 157 -6.24 -20.44 -15.94
C ARG A 157 -6.65 -20.22 -14.50
N THR A 158 -5.88 -20.77 -13.57
CA THR A 158 -6.17 -20.63 -12.14
C THR A 158 -6.07 -19.16 -11.74
N ARG A 159 -7.15 -18.64 -11.18
CA ARG A 159 -7.26 -17.26 -10.72
C ARG A 159 -6.61 -17.07 -9.36
N ASN A 160 -6.05 -15.88 -9.14
CA ASN A 160 -5.55 -15.50 -7.83
C ASN A 160 -6.70 -15.05 -6.90
N GLU A 161 -7.32 -16.02 -6.26
CA GLU A 161 -8.42 -15.82 -5.32
C GLU A 161 -7.96 -15.39 -3.92
N ARG A 162 -8.93 -14.95 -3.11
CA ARG A 162 -8.77 -14.57 -1.69
C ARG A 162 -7.94 -15.56 -0.86
N ARG A 163 -8.10 -16.87 -1.08
CA ARG A 163 -7.37 -17.90 -0.31
C ARG A 163 -5.85 -17.80 -0.51
N HIS A 164 -5.39 -17.52 -1.73
CA HIS A 164 -3.97 -17.42 -2.05
C HIS A 164 -3.39 -16.13 -1.48
N LYS A 165 -4.12 -15.01 -1.63
CA LYS A 165 -3.78 -13.68 -1.07
C LYS A 165 -3.60 -13.74 0.46
N ARG A 166 -4.56 -14.37 1.16
CA ARG A 166 -4.46 -14.58 2.61
C ARG A 166 -3.31 -15.49 3.00
N PHE A 167 -3.06 -16.54 2.22
CA PHE A 167 -1.97 -17.46 2.50
C PHE A 167 -0.61 -16.78 2.40
N ILE A 168 -0.35 -16.05 1.31
CA ILE A 168 0.93 -15.36 1.15
C ILE A 168 1.12 -14.24 2.18
N GLY A 169 0.04 -13.52 2.51
CA GLY A 169 0.06 -12.52 3.58
C GLY A 169 0.44 -13.12 4.93
N LYS A 170 -0.13 -14.28 5.27
CA LYS A 170 0.25 -15.03 6.48
C LYS A 170 1.71 -15.45 6.46
N VAL A 171 2.19 -16.02 5.35
CA VAL A 171 3.60 -16.44 5.21
C VAL A 171 4.54 -15.27 5.44
N LEU A 172 4.27 -14.13 4.80
CA LEU A 172 5.08 -12.92 4.93
C LEU A 172 5.01 -12.33 6.35
N SER A 173 3.82 -12.26 6.96
CA SER A 173 3.67 -11.75 8.33
C SER A 173 4.54 -12.51 9.34
N LYS A 174 4.65 -13.83 9.18
CA LYS A 174 5.44 -14.70 10.07
C LYS A 174 6.95 -14.58 9.86
N ILE A 175 7.40 -13.98 8.76
CA ILE A 175 8.79 -13.65 8.51
C ILE A 175 9.06 -12.22 8.99
N VAL A 176 8.25 -11.27 8.55
CA VAL A 176 8.48 -9.83 8.70
C VAL A 176 8.28 -9.36 10.14
N VAL A 177 7.17 -9.73 10.79
CA VAL A 177 6.83 -9.22 12.13
C VAL A 177 7.90 -9.60 13.16
N PRO A 178 8.38 -10.86 13.26
CA PRO A 178 9.43 -11.20 14.21
C PRO A 178 10.73 -10.43 13.98
N ILE A 179 11.12 -10.17 12.73
CA ILE A 179 12.33 -9.41 12.42
C ILE A 179 12.15 -7.93 12.82
N PHE A 180 10.97 -7.36 12.57
CA PHE A 180 10.66 -6.01 12.99
C PHE A 180 10.63 -5.84 14.52
N GLU A 181 10.12 -6.83 15.26
CA GLU A 181 10.19 -6.80 16.73
C GLU A 181 11.63 -6.92 17.25
N ILE A 182 12.52 -7.63 16.53
CA ILE A 182 13.97 -7.60 16.83
C ILE A 182 14.52 -6.19 16.63
N ILE A 183 14.19 -5.50 15.54
CA ILE A 183 14.62 -4.12 15.28
C ILE A 183 14.14 -3.20 16.40
N ARG A 184 12.88 -3.31 16.83
CA ARG A 184 12.33 -2.52 17.93
C ARG A 184 13.07 -2.81 19.25
N GLY A 185 13.32 -4.09 19.55
CA GLY A 185 14.06 -4.50 20.76
C GLY A 185 15.50 -3.99 20.78
N GLU A 186 16.23 -4.12 19.68
CA GLU A 186 17.61 -3.66 19.56
C GLU A 186 17.71 -2.13 19.54
N ALA A 187 16.79 -1.44 18.87
CA ALA A 187 16.70 0.02 18.92
C ALA A 187 16.47 0.50 20.36
N HIS A 188 15.55 -0.13 21.11
CA HIS A 188 15.35 0.18 22.52
C HIS A 188 16.60 -0.09 23.36
N ARG A 189 17.29 -1.22 23.15
CA ARG A 189 18.57 -1.54 23.81
C ARG A 189 19.62 -0.44 23.58
N LEU A 190 19.64 0.13 22.38
CA LEU A 190 20.57 1.19 21.97
C LEU A 190 20.06 2.61 22.29
N ASN A 191 18.88 2.76 22.89
CA ASN A 191 18.21 4.04 23.13
C ASN A 191 18.01 4.87 21.83
N LEU A 192 17.52 4.19 20.79
CA LEU A 192 17.21 4.74 19.47
C LEU A 192 15.73 4.58 19.12
N TYR A 193 15.31 5.31 18.10
CA TYR A 193 13.94 5.39 17.58
C TYR A 193 13.84 4.90 16.12
N THR A 194 14.79 4.07 15.68
CA THR A 194 14.84 3.50 14.32
C THR A 194 13.55 2.78 13.89
N TYR A 195 12.71 2.36 14.84
CA TYR A 195 11.45 1.65 14.62
C TYR A 195 10.25 2.57 14.40
N GLU A 196 10.40 3.89 14.49
CA GLU A 196 9.32 4.85 14.24
C GLU A 196 8.99 4.91 12.76
N ILE A 197 7.69 4.79 12.46
CA ILE A 197 7.15 4.77 11.09
C ILE A 197 6.05 5.82 11.00
N GLU A 198 6.06 6.58 9.91
CA GLU A 198 5.00 7.53 9.58
C GLU A 198 3.67 6.79 9.36
N TYR A 199 2.61 7.21 10.08
CA TYR A 199 1.32 6.51 10.13
C TYR A 199 0.63 6.40 8.76
N GLU A 200 0.78 7.41 7.91
CA GLU A 200 0.14 7.47 6.58
C GLU A 200 0.99 6.81 5.47
N SER A 201 2.15 6.27 5.83
CA SER A 201 3.06 5.64 4.87
C SER A 201 2.65 4.20 4.54
N LYS A 202 3.03 3.72 3.35
CA LYS A 202 2.88 2.30 2.98
C LYS A 202 3.52 1.35 4.00
N ALA A 203 4.59 1.76 4.67
CA ALA A 203 5.28 0.96 5.66
C ALA A 203 4.44 0.77 6.95
N SER A 204 3.56 1.72 7.29
CA SER A 204 2.70 1.62 8.49
C SER A 204 1.76 0.42 8.41
N LYS A 205 1.21 0.13 7.22
CA LYS A 205 0.42 -1.10 6.96
C LYS A 205 1.15 -2.36 7.37
N ILE A 206 2.44 -2.43 7.07
CA ILE A 206 3.26 -3.61 7.32
C ILE A 206 3.70 -3.69 8.79
N PHE A 207 4.22 -2.60 9.34
CA PHE A 207 4.90 -2.63 10.65
C PHE A 207 4.01 -2.22 11.82
N GLN A 208 3.12 -1.24 11.61
CA GLN A 208 2.23 -0.73 12.66
C GLN A 208 0.92 -1.51 12.68
N PHE A 209 0.23 -1.63 11.55
CA PHE A 209 -1.05 -2.36 11.47
C PHE A 209 -0.86 -3.88 11.30
N GLN A 210 0.36 -4.32 10.96
CA GLN A 210 0.68 -5.74 10.73
C GLN A 210 -0.31 -6.43 9.79
N SER A 211 -0.75 -5.70 8.76
CA SER A 211 -1.72 -6.14 7.76
C SER A 211 -1.01 -6.49 6.47
N PHE A 212 -1.15 -7.75 6.03
CA PHE A 212 -0.43 -8.32 4.89
C PHE A 212 -1.37 -8.76 3.75
N ASP A 213 -2.57 -8.18 3.67
CA ASP A 213 -3.50 -8.32 2.55
C ASP A 213 -4.26 -7.02 2.34
N PHE A 214 -5.09 -6.93 1.28
CA PHE A 214 -5.85 -5.73 0.92
C PHE A 214 -7.37 -5.95 0.95
N GLU A 215 -7.82 -6.95 1.72
CA GLU A 215 -9.24 -7.31 1.73
C GLU A 215 -10.11 -6.22 2.35
N ASN A 216 -9.64 -5.59 3.43
CA ASN A 216 -10.37 -4.51 4.08
C ASN A 216 -10.43 -3.26 3.20
N GLU A 217 -9.38 -2.98 2.42
CA GLU A 217 -9.37 -1.90 1.43
C GLU A 217 -10.36 -2.14 0.30
N ASP A 218 -10.45 -3.38 -0.22
CA ASP A 218 -11.44 -3.76 -1.23
C ASP A 218 -12.88 -3.56 -0.72
N ILE A 219 -13.12 -3.92 0.55
CA ILE A 219 -14.41 -3.73 1.22
C ILE A 219 -14.68 -2.24 1.40
N LEU A 220 -13.73 -1.49 1.97
CA LEU A 220 -13.85 -0.06 2.23
C LEU A 220 -14.22 0.71 0.97
N GLN A 221 -13.55 0.42 -0.15
CA GLN A 221 -13.84 1.10 -1.41
C GLN A 221 -15.26 0.83 -1.91
N THR A 222 -15.75 -0.40 -1.77
CA THR A 222 -17.10 -0.79 -2.18
C THR A 222 -18.16 -0.13 -1.28
N GLU A 223 -17.92 -0.08 0.03
CA GLU A 223 -18.79 0.59 1.00
C GLU A 223 -18.84 2.11 0.78
N ILE A 224 -17.70 2.74 0.49
CA ILE A 224 -17.65 4.18 0.14
C ILE A 224 -18.42 4.46 -1.15
N LEU A 225 -18.27 3.62 -2.18
CA LEU A 225 -19.04 3.76 -3.42
C LEU A 225 -20.55 3.65 -3.15
N ALA A 226 -20.96 2.64 -2.38
CA ALA A 226 -22.35 2.46 -1.98
C ALA A 226 -22.90 3.66 -1.19
N TYR A 227 -22.08 4.23 -0.30
CA TYR A 227 -22.43 5.45 0.43
C TYR A 227 -22.71 6.63 -0.52
N PHE A 228 -21.80 6.92 -1.46
CA PHE A 228 -21.95 8.06 -2.38
C PHE A 228 -23.13 7.94 -3.36
N ILE A 229 -23.50 6.72 -3.75
CA ILE A 229 -24.68 6.45 -4.60
C ILE A 229 -25.98 6.54 -3.79
N SER A 230 -25.92 6.31 -2.48
CA SER A 230 -27.09 6.35 -1.61
C SER A 230 -27.56 7.79 -1.32
N VAL A 231 -28.84 7.91 -0.95
CA VAL A 231 -29.42 9.16 -0.46
C VAL A 231 -28.80 9.65 0.87
N LYS A 232 -28.02 8.81 1.56
CA LYS A 232 -27.36 9.17 2.83
C LYS A 232 -26.19 10.12 2.61
N ALA A 233 -25.53 10.08 1.45
CA ALA A 233 -24.47 11.00 1.12
C ALA A 233 -25.05 12.37 0.76
N SER A 234 -25.32 13.21 1.77
CA SER A 234 -25.98 14.51 1.60
C SER A 234 -25.03 15.71 1.72
N GLY A 235 -23.74 15.48 1.97
CA GLY A 235 -22.73 16.54 2.09
C GLY A 235 -22.47 17.31 0.79
N ALA A 236 -21.77 18.45 0.90
CA ALA A 236 -21.45 19.36 -0.20
C ALA A 236 -20.89 18.65 -1.44
N ASN A 237 -19.84 17.86 -1.28
CA ASN A 237 -19.20 17.13 -2.39
C ASN A 237 -20.14 16.12 -3.04
N ALA A 238 -20.94 15.40 -2.25
CA ALA A 238 -21.88 14.41 -2.79
C ALA A 238 -23.02 15.06 -3.59
N ARG A 239 -23.53 16.21 -3.13
CA ARG A 239 -24.50 17.01 -3.90
C ARG A 239 -23.87 17.54 -5.18
N PHE A 240 -22.69 18.14 -5.09
CA PHE A 240 -21.97 18.66 -6.25
C PHE A 240 -21.73 17.56 -7.30
N LEU A 241 -21.25 16.39 -6.90
CA LEU A 241 -21.04 15.24 -7.79
C LEU A 241 -22.34 14.83 -8.51
N ARG A 242 -23.46 14.72 -7.79
CA ARG A 242 -24.72 14.25 -8.40
C ARG A 242 -25.42 15.30 -9.25
N GLU A 243 -25.37 16.56 -8.84
CA GLU A 243 -26.15 17.64 -9.43
C GLU A 243 -25.40 18.38 -10.53
N GLN A 244 -24.08 18.52 -10.40
CA GLN A 244 -23.26 19.33 -11.31
C GLN A 244 -22.46 18.48 -12.30
N ILE A 245 -22.07 17.25 -11.94
CA ILE A 245 -21.25 16.41 -12.81
C ILE A 245 -22.13 15.46 -13.62
N LYS A 246 -22.40 15.83 -14.88
CA LYS A 246 -23.02 14.91 -15.85
C LYS A 246 -22.12 13.69 -16.09
N ALA A 247 -22.63 12.48 -15.91
CA ALA A 247 -21.88 11.25 -16.20
C ALA A 247 -21.58 11.10 -17.71
N LEU A 248 -20.46 10.45 -18.03
CA LEU A 248 -20.16 10.01 -19.40
C LEU A 248 -21.03 8.79 -19.76
N SER A 249 -21.23 8.56 -21.06
CA SER A 249 -22.06 7.47 -21.57
C SER A 249 -21.35 6.10 -21.62
N PHE A 250 -20.74 5.70 -20.50
CA PHE A 250 -20.13 4.38 -20.33
C PHE A 250 -21.14 3.23 -20.57
N ASP A 251 -20.66 2.10 -21.11
CA ASP A 251 -21.50 0.94 -21.41
C ASP A 251 -21.92 0.16 -20.14
N SER A 252 -23.22 0.13 -19.87
CA SER A 252 -23.80 -0.64 -18.76
C SER A 252 -23.43 -2.14 -18.76
N ALA A 253 -23.10 -2.73 -19.91
CA ALA A 253 -22.67 -4.12 -19.99
C ALA A 253 -21.27 -4.37 -19.38
N LEU A 254 -20.47 -3.31 -19.18
CA LEU A 254 -19.08 -3.36 -18.70
C LEU A 254 -18.90 -2.80 -17.29
N GLU A 255 -19.98 -2.56 -16.54
CA GLU A 255 -19.95 -2.00 -15.18
C GLU A 255 -19.03 -2.78 -14.21
N ALA A 256 -18.97 -4.10 -14.35
CA ALA A 256 -18.09 -4.94 -13.54
C ALA A 256 -16.60 -4.63 -13.77
N ASP A 257 -16.24 -4.28 -15.00
CA ASP A 257 -14.88 -3.88 -15.37
C ASP A 257 -14.57 -2.47 -14.86
N TYR A 258 -15.52 -1.54 -14.92
CA TYR A 258 -15.37 -0.18 -14.36
C TYR A 258 -15.17 -0.21 -12.84
N ILE A 259 -15.99 -0.99 -12.12
CA ILE A 259 -15.82 -1.19 -10.67
C ILE A 259 -14.46 -1.82 -10.36
N SER A 260 -13.98 -2.73 -11.22
CA SER A 260 -12.66 -3.34 -11.06
C SER A 260 -11.51 -2.37 -11.36
N ALA A 261 -11.70 -1.44 -12.31
CA ALA A 261 -10.74 -0.38 -12.61
C ALA A 261 -10.52 0.57 -11.42
N LEU A 262 -11.55 0.84 -10.61
CA LEU A 262 -11.38 1.65 -9.41
C LEU A 262 -10.37 1.03 -8.41
N ARG A 263 -10.23 -0.29 -8.40
CA ARG A 263 -9.36 -1.07 -7.48
C ARG A 263 -7.98 -1.39 -8.01
N SER A 264 -7.81 -1.42 -9.33
CA SER A 264 -6.61 -1.97 -9.97
C SER A 264 -6.13 -1.03 -11.06
N ASP A 265 -4.91 -0.50 -10.90
CA ASP A 265 -4.28 0.37 -11.89
C ASP A 265 -4.18 -0.31 -13.26
N ARG A 266 -3.96 -1.63 -13.25
CA ARG A 266 -3.96 -2.44 -14.48
C ARG A 266 -5.34 -2.49 -15.14
N LYS A 267 -6.42 -2.59 -14.38
CA LYS A 267 -7.79 -2.54 -14.92
C LYS A 267 -8.19 -1.12 -15.36
N LYS A 268 -7.57 -0.06 -14.82
CA LYS A 268 -7.75 1.30 -15.36
C LYS A 268 -7.27 1.39 -16.80
N LEU A 269 -6.13 0.75 -17.12
CA LEU A 269 -5.61 0.73 -18.49
C LEU A 269 -6.59 0.12 -19.49
N THR A 270 -7.41 -0.87 -19.07
CA THR A 270 -8.38 -1.51 -19.97
C THR A 270 -9.63 -0.65 -20.23
N VAL A 271 -9.91 0.32 -19.36
CA VAL A 271 -11.06 1.24 -19.48
C VAL A 271 -10.64 2.59 -20.09
N MET A 272 -9.34 2.89 -20.11
CA MET A 272 -8.82 4.19 -20.54
C MET A 272 -9.15 4.50 -22.00
N ASP A 273 -9.08 3.50 -22.89
CA ASP A 273 -9.38 3.69 -24.32
C ASP A 273 -10.84 4.15 -24.53
N GLU A 274 -11.79 3.55 -23.80
CA GLU A 274 -13.20 3.97 -23.83
C GLU A 274 -13.37 5.36 -23.24
N PHE A 275 -12.74 5.64 -22.09
CA PHE A 275 -12.74 6.96 -21.48
C PHE A 275 -12.25 8.04 -22.45
N GLU A 276 -11.16 7.80 -23.18
CA GLU A 276 -10.61 8.74 -24.15
C GLU A 276 -11.54 8.96 -25.35
N ALA A 277 -12.26 7.94 -25.80
CA ALA A 277 -13.27 8.05 -26.84
C ALA A 277 -14.47 8.88 -26.36
N LEU A 278 -15.03 8.54 -25.19
CA LEU A 278 -16.15 9.26 -24.58
C LEU A 278 -15.81 10.72 -24.29
N TYR A 279 -14.56 11.03 -23.91
CA TYR A 279 -14.15 12.42 -23.72
C TYR A 279 -14.12 13.23 -25.03
N LYS A 280 -13.90 12.61 -26.19
CA LYS A 280 -13.97 13.30 -27.49
C LYS A 280 -15.42 13.54 -27.92
N ASP A 281 -16.31 12.60 -27.59
CA ASP A 281 -17.68 12.60 -28.08
C ASP A 281 -18.65 13.35 -27.13
N ASP A 282 -18.51 13.16 -25.82
CA ASP A 282 -19.45 13.66 -24.80
C ASP A 282 -19.03 15.00 -24.16
N VAL A 283 -17.76 15.39 -24.27
CA VAL A 283 -17.21 16.58 -23.58
C VAL A 283 -16.80 17.66 -24.59
N SER A 284 -17.61 18.71 -24.69
CA SER A 284 -17.33 19.85 -25.59
C SER A 284 -16.29 20.82 -25.05
N ASP A 285 -16.21 21.02 -23.73
CA ASP A 285 -15.24 21.87 -23.06
C ASP A 285 -14.49 21.09 -21.98
N PHE A 286 -13.31 20.60 -22.37
CA PHE A 286 -12.42 19.85 -21.47
C PHE A 286 -11.92 20.69 -20.29
N ALA A 287 -11.63 21.98 -20.51
CA ALA A 287 -11.04 22.83 -19.47
C ALA A 287 -12.03 23.04 -18.34
N THR A 288 -13.27 23.42 -18.68
CA THR A 288 -14.35 23.55 -17.69
C THR A 288 -14.66 22.21 -17.02
N ARG A 289 -14.74 21.12 -17.80
CA ARG A 289 -15.01 19.79 -17.24
C ARG A 289 -13.95 19.34 -16.22
N ARG A 290 -12.68 19.58 -16.52
CA ARG A 290 -11.56 19.24 -15.62
C ARG A 290 -11.62 20.04 -14.33
N GLU A 291 -11.93 21.33 -14.43
CA GLU A 291 -12.05 22.18 -13.24
C GLU A 291 -13.19 21.74 -12.33
N MET A 292 -14.36 21.43 -12.91
CA MET A 292 -15.48 20.87 -12.14
C MET A 292 -15.11 19.56 -11.42
N LEU A 293 -14.39 18.66 -12.09
CA LEU A 293 -13.93 17.41 -11.48
C LEU A 293 -12.92 17.65 -10.35
N ASN A 294 -12.02 18.62 -10.47
CA ASN A 294 -11.10 19.01 -9.40
C ASN A 294 -11.84 19.56 -8.18
N VAL A 295 -12.85 20.42 -8.41
CA VAL A 295 -13.69 20.97 -7.35
C VAL A 295 -14.41 19.86 -6.60
N ALA A 296 -14.97 18.86 -7.30
CA ALA A 296 -15.72 17.78 -6.68
C ALA A 296 -14.93 16.92 -5.68
N ILE A 297 -13.60 16.85 -5.86
CA ILE A 297 -12.69 16.10 -4.98
C ILE A 297 -11.92 17.02 -4.01
N SER A 298 -12.26 18.30 -3.95
CA SER A 298 -11.62 19.25 -3.03
C SER A 298 -11.96 18.91 -1.58
N GLU A 299 -10.93 18.91 -0.72
CA GLU A 299 -11.04 18.75 0.73
C GLU A 299 -11.66 19.98 1.42
N TYR A 300 -11.73 21.11 0.70
CA TYR A 300 -12.12 22.42 1.24
C TYR A 300 -13.50 22.89 0.76
N LEU A 301 -14.33 22.00 0.21
CA LEU A 301 -15.67 22.36 -0.24
C LEU A 301 -16.59 22.61 0.96
N ASN A 302 -16.62 23.85 1.43
CA ASN A 302 -17.51 24.27 2.51
C ASN A 302 -18.55 25.23 1.92
N TYR A 303 -19.76 24.73 1.71
CA TYR A 303 -20.93 25.60 1.57
C TYR A 303 -21.52 25.72 2.97
N GLU A 304 -21.11 26.75 3.72
CA GLU A 304 -21.98 27.23 4.79
C GLU A 304 -23.29 27.64 4.09
N PRO A 305 -24.46 27.15 4.55
CA PRO A 305 -25.68 27.82 4.16
C PRO A 305 -25.54 29.26 4.65
N GLU A 306 -25.65 30.24 3.76
CA GLU A 306 -25.99 31.59 4.18
C GLU A 306 -27.30 31.43 4.96
N GLU A 307 -27.21 31.39 6.30
CA GLU A 307 -28.37 31.58 7.15
C GLU A 307 -28.93 32.92 6.72
N GLY A 308 -30.12 32.87 6.13
CA GLY A 308 -30.75 34.03 5.53
C GLY A 308 -30.76 35.19 6.51
N ASP A 309 -30.58 36.39 5.97
CA ASP A 309 -30.92 37.63 6.65
C ASP A 309 -32.38 37.55 7.13
N GLU A 310 -32.58 36.99 8.33
CA GLU A 310 -33.77 37.24 9.12
C GLU A 310 -33.63 38.66 9.63
N ASP A 311 -34.25 39.59 8.91
CA ASP A 311 -34.55 40.94 9.37
C ASP A 311 -35.17 40.89 10.77
N LYS A 312 -34.33 40.99 11.80
CA LYS A 312 -34.74 41.36 13.15
C LYS A 312 -34.63 42.87 13.25
N GLU A 313 -35.70 43.56 12.85
CA GLU A 313 -35.98 44.90 13.38
C GLU A 313 -36.30 44.76 14.87
N ASP A 314 -35.26 44.91 15.68
CA ASP A 314 -35.36 45.04 17.12
C ASP A 314 -36.08 46.33 17.51
N LEU A 315 -37.10 46.16 18.35
CA LEU A 315 -37.72 47.19 19.18
C LEU A 315 -36.63 47.92 20.00
N LEU A 316 -36.40 49.20 19.70
CA LEU A 316 -35.63 50.10 20.56
C LEU A 316 -36.57 50.92 21.43
N ASP A 317 -36.65 50.49 22.69
CA ASP A 317 -37.09 51.27 23.83
C ASP A 317 -35.93 52.23 24.18
N ASP A 318 -36.09 53.53 23.89
CA ASP A 318 -35.08 54.56 24.19
C ASP A 318 -35.35 55.13 25.59
N THR A 319 -34.60 54.62 26.57
CA THR A 319 -34.42 55.27 27.87
C THR A 319 -33.36 56.37 27.75
N GLY A 320 -33.79 57.63 27.66
CA GLY A 320 -32.92 58.81 27.67
C GLY A 320 -33.39 59.90 28.64
N SER A 321 -32.81 59.89 29.83
CA SER A 321 -32.97 60.85 30.93
C SER A 321 -32.57 62.32 30.59
N SER A 322 -33.33 63.31 31.07
CA SER A 322 -32.89 64.51 31.84
C SER A 322 -34.03 65.55 31.92
N CYS A 323 -34.54 65.88 33.11
CA CYS A 323 -34.15 67.00 34.02
C CYS A 323 -35.06 68.24 33.88
N ASP A 324 -35.68 68.64 35.00
CA ASP A 324 -36.08 70.00 35.42
C ASP A 324 -37.05 70.78 34.53
N SER A 325 -37.99 71.62 34.98
CA SER A 325 -38.43 72.21 36.26
C SER A 325 -39.81 72.83 35.94
N GLY A 326 -40.82 72.77 36.82
CA GLY A 326 -41.32 73.96 37.51
C GLY A 326 -42.59 74.58 36.88
N GLU A 327 -43.49 75.05 37.76
CA GLU A 327 -44.60 76.02 37.56
C GLU A 327 -45.95 75.48 37.03
N GLU A 328 -46.98 75.39 37.91
CA GLU A 328 -48.11 76.35 38.10
C GLU A 328 -49.15 76.24 36.95
N GLU A 329 -50.46 75.99 37.12
CA GLU A 329 -51.46 76.18 38.19
C GLU A 329 -52.42 74.99 38.32
#